data_AF-A0A3B5KQ23-F1
#
_entry.id   AF-A0A3B5KQ23-F1
#
_cell.length_a   1.000
_cell.length_b   1.000
_cell.length_c   1.000
_cell.angle_alpha   90.00
_cell.angle_beta   90.00
_cell.angle_gamma   90.00
#
_symmetry.space_group_name_H-M   'P 1'
#
loop_
_entity.id
_entity.type
_entity.pdbx_description
1 polymer ?
#
loop_
_entity_poly.entity_id
_entity_poly.type
_entity_poly.pdbx_seq_one_letter_code
_entity_poly.pdbx_strand_id
1 'polypeptide(L)'
;SLKKLSFHTALSFSSCPILLCRKVMSAPNLLRLGRPQNIFVECQDCPSENNFSVSISVMNWPTKSKRLAHASVNLNPANRFQAFAEVEIPADDFIRSPNLKHYVYLQAQFPDVKLEKVVLLSLHAGYIFIQTDKALYTPNIHYRIFAMTPDMKPVERNNMTQMDASVAIEFVVIYLILNITVVYGGLFKQAIHPDALPVCFVSSVGLWKIVARFPSIPQMSYSAEFEIKEYVLPSFDVKLIRRNSFFFSDSKELHVDVKATYMFGEDVQGSAYGAFGVVLQNQKKSFPSSLQRVPVDIYLQLFFCLVCLHVCLEH
;
A
#
# COMPACT_ATOMS: atom_id res chain seq x y z
N SER A 1 -15.89 7.60 7.83
CA SER A 1 -15.14 8.87 7.89
C SER A 1 -15.01 9.42 6.48
N LEU A 2 -16.02 10.17 6.02
CA LEU A 2 -16.06 10.81 4.71
C LEU A 2 -15.37 12.18 4.84
N LYS A 3 -14.16 12.31 4.29
CA LYS A 3 -13.44 13.59 4.26
C LYS A 3 -14.07 14.48 3.18
N LYS A 4 -14.74 15.55 3.65
CA LYS A 4 -15.21 16.70 2.86
C LYS A 4 -14.10 17.21 1.94
N LEU A 5 -14.36 17.23 0.63
CA LEU A 5 -13.66 18.11 -0.30
C LEU A 5 -14.14 19.55 -0.06
N SER A 6 -13.21 20.44 0.28
CA SER A 6 -13.45 21.89 0.35
C SER A 6 -13.05 22.52 -0.98
N PHE A 7 -14.02 23.09 -1.70
CA PHE A 7 -13.77 23.99 -2.82
C PHE A 7 -13.99 25.42 -2.35
N HIS A 8 -12.95 26.25 -2.37
CA HIS A 8 -13.08 27.69 -2.12
C HIS A 8 -13.42 28.41 -3.41
N THR A 9 -14.61 29.03 -3.45
CA THR A 9 -15.09 29.86 -4.56
C THR A 9 -14.99 31.32 -4.14
N ALA A 10 -14.31 32.15 -4.93
CA ALA A 10 -14.36 33.60 -4.81
C ALA A 10 -15.39 34.12 -5.82
N LEU A 11 -16.36 34.91 -5.36
CA LEU A 11 -17.41 35.55 -6.17
C LEU A 11 -17.46 37.03 -5.80
N SER A 12 -17.42 37.93 -6.78
CA SER A 12 -17.86 39.31 -6.63
C SER A 12 -19.12 39.52 -7.46
N PHE A 13 -20.09 40.25 -6.90
CA PHE A 13 -21.36 40.56 -7.56
C PHE A 13 -21.34 41.98 -8.09
N SER A 14 -21.55 42.15 -9.39
CA SER A 14 -22.09 43.39 -9.97
C SER A 14 -23.22 43.05 -10.94
N SER A 15 -24.23 43.90 -10.92
CA SER A 15 -25.54 43.71 -11.55
C SER A 15 -25.52 44.07 -13.05
N CYS A 16 -25.50 43.05 -13.90
CA CYS A 16 -25.99 43.07 -15.29
C CYS A 16 -26.27 41.61 -15.67
N PRO A 17 -27.44 41.21 -16.20
CA PRO A 17 -27.67 39.83 -16.64
C PRO A 17 -26.99 39.62 -18.00
N ILE A 18 -25.69 39.83 -18.05
CA ILE A 18 -24.83 39.28 -19.08
C ILE A 18 -24.72 37.81 -18.69
N LEU A 19 -25.12 36.90 -19.58
CA LEU A 19 -24.73 35.49 -19.46
C LEU A 19 -23.20 35.49 -19.30
N LEU A 20 -22.72 35.31 -18.06
CA LEU A 20 -21.31 35.40 -17.73
C LEU A 20 -20.66 34.13 -18.24
N CYS A 21 -20.22 34.19 -19.49
CA CYS A 21 -19.38 33.19 -20.16
C CYS A 21 -18.26 32.75 -19.21
N ARG A 22 -18.42 31.56 -18.62
CA ARG A 22 -17.55 31.05 -17.57
C ARG A 22 -16.68 29.93 -18.10
N LYS A 23 -15.38 30.11 -17.95
CA LYS A 23 -14.38 29.13 -18.41
C LYS A 23 -13.84 28.34 -17.24
N VAL A 24 -13.77 27.03 -17.41
CA VAL A 24 -13.39 26.08 -16.37
C VAL A 24 -12.25 25.23 -16.88
N MET A 25 -11.24 25.05 -16.04
CA MET A 25 -10.17 24.08 -16.20
C MET A 25 -10.15 23.19 -14.97
N SER A 26 -10.24 21.88 -15.17
CA SER A 26 -10.16 20.88 -14.11
C SER A 26 -9.08 19.85 -14.45
N ALA A 27 -8.26 19.54 -13.46
CA ALA A 27 -7.14 18.62 -13.60
C ALA A 27 -6.95 17.83 -12.29
N PRO A 28 -6.28 16.66 -12.34
CA PRO A 28 -5.84 15.98 -11.14
C PRO A 28 -5.01 16.91 -10.25
N ASN A 29 -5.19 16.82 -8.92
CA ASN A 29 -4.39 17.59 -7.96
C ASN A 29 -2.90 17.21 -8.00
N LEU A 30 -2.58 16.07 -8.61
CA LEU A 30 -1.26 15.50 -8.72
C LEU A 30 -1.09 14.91 -10.12
N LEU A 31 -0.19 15.46 -10.93
CA LEU A 31 0.08 14.97 -12.29
C LEU A 31 1.24 13.99 -12.29
N ARG A 32 1.13 12.91 -13.07
CA ARG A 32 2.17 11.87 -13.17
C ARG A 32 3.06 12.13 -14.38
N LEU A 33 4.35 11.84 -14.25
CA LEU A 33 5.32 11.96 -15.34
C LEU A 33 5.33 10.71 -16.25
N GLY A 34 5.77 10.90 -17.49
CA GLY A 34 5.97 9.84 -18.49
C GLY A 34 4.69 9.12 -18.88
N ARG A 35 3.54 9.77 -18.65
CA ARG A 35 2.23 9.23 -18.97
C ARG A 35 1.28 10.33 -19.41
N PRO A 36 0.35 10.00 -20.31
CA PRO A 36 -0.74 10.89 -20.63
C PRO A 36 -1.64 11.17 -19.42
N GLN A 37 -2.03 12.44 -19.25
CA GLN A 37 -2.95 12.92 -18.21
C GLN A 37 -4.08 13.72 -18.87
N ASN A 38 -5.31 13.41 -18.49
CA ASN A 38 -6.48 14.12 -19.00
C ASN A 38 -6.73 15.41 -18.22
N ILE A 39 -6.81 16.52 -18.93
CA ILE A 39 -7.17 17.84 -18.41
C ILE A 39 -8.49 18.25 -19.05
N PHE A 40 -9.49 18.50 -18.21
CA PHE A 40 -10.81 18.90 -18.65
C PHE A 40 -10.87 20.42 -18.83
N VAL A 41 -11.43 20.86 -19.95
CA VAL A 41 -11.73 22.26 -20.20
C VAL A 41 -13.18 22.39 -20.66
N GLU A 42 -13.83 23.44 -20.17
CA GLU A 42 -15.23 23.75 -20.48
C GLU A 42 -15.44 25.26 -20.60
N CYS A 43 -16.38 25.62 -21.47
CA CYS A 43 -16.92 26.96 -21.58
C CYS A 43 -18.44 26.91 -21.32
N GLN A 44 -18.88 27.44 -20.18
CA GLN A 44 -20.30 27.52 -19.78
C GLN A 44 -20.88 28.87 -20.22
N ASP A 45 -22.11 28.86 -20.72
CA ASP A 45 -22.84 30.06 -21.13
C ASP A 45 -22.10 30.92 -22.17
N CYS A 46 -21.30 30.25 -23.02
CA CYS A 46 -20.50 30.90 -24.05
C CYS A 46 -21.34 31.15 -25.30
N PRO A 47 -21.25 32.33 -25.93
CA PRO A 47 -22.05 32.66 -27.11
C PRO A 47 -21.79 31.63 -28.21
N SER A 48 -22.87 30.96 -28.63
CA SER A 48 -22.88 29.69 -29.37
C SER A 48 -22.50 29.80 -30.85
N GLU A 49 -21.97 30.93 -31.30
CA GLU A 49 -21.81 31.21 -32.73
C GLU A 49 -20.43 30.85 -33.29
N ASN A 50 -19.39 30.71 -32.46
CA ASN A 50 -18.04 30.42 -32.93
C ASN A 50 -17.37 29.28 -32.19
N ASN A 51 -16.83 28.33 -32.97
CA ASN A 51 -15.91 27.33 -32.47
C ASN A 51 -14.59 28.01 -32.11
N PHE A 52 -13.95 27.58 -31.03
CA PHE A 52 -12.64 28.09 -30.68
C PHE A 52 -11.74 27.01 -30.12
N SER A 53 -10.43 27.20 -30.31
CA SER A 53 -9.41 26.30 -29.81
C SER A 53 -8.95 26.74 -28.43
N VAL A 54 -8.79 25.77 -27.53
CA VAL A 54 -8.18 25.96 -26.21
C VAL A 54 -6.82 25.26 -26.23
N SER A 55 -5.78 26.02 -25.92
CA SER A 55 -4.40 25.52 -25.85
C SER A 55 -4.02 25.23 -24.41
N ILE A 56 -3.77 23.97 -24.08
CA ILE A 56 -3.30 23.53 -22.77
C ILE A 56 -1.78 23.43 -22.80
N SER A 57 -1.09 24.05 -21.85
CA SER A 57 0.38 24.00 -21.75
C SER A 57 0.83 23.76 -20.31
N VAL A 58 1.87 22.94 -20.18
CA VAL A 58 2.57 22.71 -18.91
C VAL A 58 3.91 23.43 -18.98
N MET A 59 4.13 24.39 -18.08
CA MET A 59 5.34 25.18 -18.01
C MET A 59 6.15 24.81 -16.76
N ASN A 60 7.47 24.92 -16.85
CA ASN A 60 8.36 24.63 -15.72
C ASN A 60 8.16 25.63 -14.57
N TRP A 61 8.27 25.13 -13.34
CA TRP A 61 8.36 25.97 -12.13
C TRP A 61 9.84 26.29 -11.84
N PRO A 62 10.20 27.51 -11.41
CA PRO A 62 9.35 28.69 -11.19
C PRO A 62 9.25 29.58 -12.41
N THR A 63 10.22 29.47 -13.32
CA THR A 63 10.56 30.53 -14.26
C THR A 63 9.57 30.66 -15.40
N LYS A 64 8.74 29.64 -15.65
CA LYS A 64 7.84 29.55 -16.82
C LYS A 64 8.57 29.74 -18.15
N SER A 65 9.88 29.49 -18.19
CA SER A 65 10.72 29.72 -19.37
C SER A 65 10.71 28.55 -20.35
N LYS A 66 10.40 27.34 -19.89
CA LYS A 66 10.36 26.12 -20.69
C LYS A 66 8.94 25.54 -20.69
N ARG A 67 8.41 25.28 -21.88
CA ARG A 67 7.19 24.48 -22.06
C ARG A 67 7.57 23.00 -22.07
N LEU A 68 7.04 22.26 -21.11
CA LEU A 68 7.32 20.84 -20.89
C LEU A 68 6.41 19.94 -21.72
N ALA A 69 5.14 20.34 -21.84
CA ALA A 69 4.13 19.60 -22.60
C ALA A 69 3.04 20.55 -23.12
N HIS A 70 2.34 20.14 -24.16
CA HIS A 70 1.29 20.93 -24.79
C HIS A 70 0.25 20.04 -25.47
N ALA A 71 -1.01 20.46 -25.42
CA ALA A 71 -2.11 19.88 -26.18
C ALA A 71 -3.09 20.98 -26.59
N SER A 72 -3.92 20.72 -27.59
CA SER A 72 -4.94 21.66 -28.05
C SER A 72 -6.24 20.90 -28.36
N VAL A 73 -7.37 21.50 -27.99
CA VAL A 73 -8.71 20.94 -28.23
C VAL A 73 -9.63 22.03 -28.75
N ASN A 74 -10.55 21.65 -29.65
CA ASN A 74 -11.53 22.58 -30.20
C ASN A 74 -12.86 22.42 -29.46
N LEU A 75 -13.37 23.51 -28.89
CA LEU A 75 -14.68 23.57 -28.25
C LEU A 75 -15.71 24.08 -29.26
N ASN A 76 -16.79 23.33 -29.43
CA ASN A 76 -17.83 23.59 -30.43
C ASN A 76 -19.22 23.12 -29.93
N PRO A 77 -20.31 23.47 -30.63
CA PRO A 77 -21.65 23.02 -30.23
C PRO A 77 -21.82 21.50 -30.19
N ALA A 78 -21.10 20.74 -31.03
CA ALA A 78 -21.21 19.28 -31.08
C ALA A 78 -20.67 18.60 -29.80
N ASN A 79 -19.61 19.15 -29.20
CA ASN A 79 -19.10 18.69 -27.90
C ASN A 79 -19.61 19.51 -26.71
N ARG A 80 -20.65 20.33 -26.91
CA ARG A 80 -21.25 21.21 -25.89
C ARG A 80 -20.20 22.09 -25.22
N PHE A 81 -19.18 22.52 -25.97
CA PHE A 81 -18.04 23.29 -25.49
C PHE A 81 -17.31 22.65 -24.29
N GLN A 82 -17.22 21.31 -24.30
CA GLN A 82 -16.50 20.52 -23.30
C GLN A 82 -15.54 19.55 -23.98
N ALA A 83 -14.30 19.44 -23.48
CA ALA A 83 -13.34 18.46 -24.00
C ALA A 83 -12.31 18.07 -22.95
N PHE A 84 -11.73 16.87 -23.14
CA PHE A 84 -10.51 16.45 -22.46
C PHE A 84 -9.32 16.66 -23.40
N ALA A 85 -8.29 17.31 -22.91
CA ALA A 85 -6.98 17.40 -23.54
C ALA A 85 -6.02 16.45 -22.82
N GLU A 86 -5.39 15.57 -23.59
CA GLU A 86 -4.43 14.61 -23.08
C GLU A 86 -3.02 15.21 -23.16
N VAL A 87 -2.33 15.29 -22.02
CA VAL A 87 -1.01 15.92 -21.90
C VAL A 87 -0.04 14.94 -21.23
N GLU A 88 1.10 14.69 -21.86
CA GLU A 88 2.16 13.85 -21.31
C GLU A 88 3.39 14.70 -20.96
N ILE A 89 3.77 14.68 -19.68
CA ILE A 89 4.93 15.42 -19.19
C ILE A 89 6.15 14.49 -19.20
N PRO A 90 7.24 14.81 -19.91
CA PRO A 90 8.42 13.94 -19.98
C PRO A 90 9.09 13.81 -18.61
N ALA A 91 9.59 12.62 -18.32
CA ALA A 91 10.15 12.31 -17.00
C ALA A 91 11.64 12.64 -16.85
N ASP A 92 12.36 12.88 -17.95
CA ASP A 92 13.80 13.09 -17.99
C ASP A 92 14.25 14.44 -17.40
N ASP A 93 13.36 15.43 -17.42
CA ASP A 93 13.63 16.78 -16.93
C ASP A 93 13.58 16.90 -15.39
N PHE A 94 13.25 15.81 -14.68
CA PHE A 94 12.96 15.85 -13.24
C PHE A 94 13.84 14.91 -12.42
N ILE A 95 14.47 15.46 -11.38
CA ILE A 95 15.29 14.71 -10.44
C ILE A 95 14.41 13.80 -9.58
N ARG A 96 14.64 12.49 -9.62
CA ARG A 96 13.85 11.52 -8.84
C ARG A 96 14.37 11.37 -7.41
N SER A 97 13.83 12.19 -6.50
CA SER A 97 14.14 12.11 -5.07
C SER A 97 12.86 12.18 -4.23
N PRO A 98 12.65 11.29 -3.24
CA PRO A 98 11.43 11.27 -2.42
C PRO A 98 11.25 12.54 -1.58
N ASN A 99 12.35 13.24 -1.29
CA ASN A 99 12.35 14.44 -0.47
C ASN A 99 12.16 15.72 -1.29
N LEU A 100 12.24 15.63 -2.63
CA LEU A 100 12.12 16.77 -3.52
C LEU A 100 10.74 16.81 -4.16
N LYS A 101 9.99 17.89 -3.88
CA LYS A 101 8.69 18.14 -4.50
C LYS A 101 8.89 18.95 -5.77
N HIS A 102 8.35 18.44 -6.88
CA HIS A 102 8.36 19.13 -8.16
C HIS A 102 7.00 19.75 -8.44
N TYR A 103 7.01 20.96 -8.99
CA TYR A 103 5.80 21.69 -9.35
C TYR A 103 5.86 22.11 -10.82
N VAL A 104 4.69 22.30 -11.41
CA VAL A 104 4.54 22.86 -12.75
C VAL A 104 3.41 23.87 -12.75
N TYR A 105 3.46 24.80 -13.71
CA TYR A 105 2.31 25.63 -14.03
C TYR A 105 1.50 24.95 -15.13
N LEU A 106 0.26 24.59 -14.81
CA LEU A 106 -0.72 24.14 -15.79
C LEU A 106 -1.52 25.36 -16.26
N GLN A 107 -1.57 25.56 -17.57
CA GLN A 107 -2.26 26.68 -18.19
C GLN A 107 -3.24 26.19 -19.25
N ALA A 108 -4.42 26.83 -19.31
CA ALA A 108 -5.36 26.71 -20.41
C ALA A 108 -5.59 28.10 -21.01
N GLN A 109 -5.15 28.28 -22.25
CA GLN A 109 -5.32 29.50 -23.03
C GLN A 109 -6.60 29.38 -23.85
N PHE A 110 -7.64 30.09 -23.40
CA PHE A 110 -8.84 30.38 -24.19
C PHE A 110 -8.58 31.63 -25.05
N PRO A 111 -9.44 31.97 -26.02
CA PRO A 111 -9.23 33.13 -26.89
C PRO A 111 -9.07 34.46 -26.15
N ASP A 112 -9.80 34.63 -25.06
CA ASP A 112 -9.94 35.88 -24.30
C ASP A 112 -9.34 35.81 -22.89
N VAL A 113 -9.14 34.62 -22.33
CA VAL A 113 -8.61 34.44 -20.96
C VAL A 113 -7.63 33.28 -20.87
N LYS A 114 -6.65 33.44 -19.99
CA LYS A 114 -5.73 32.37 -19.60
C LYS A 114 -6.03 31.93 -18.18
N LEU A 115 -6.38 30.66 -18.00
CA LEU A 115 -6.49 30.03 -16.68
C LEU A 115 -5.13 29.42 -16.33
N GLU A 116 -4.71 29.54 -15.07
CA GLU A 116 -3.44 29.01 -14.59
C GLU A 116 -3.59 28.39 -13.20
N LYS A 117 -2.90 27.27 -12.97
CA LYS A 117 -2.79 26.64 -11.65
C LYS A 117 -1.41 26.02 -11.45
N VAL A 118 -0.83 26.19 -10.27
CA VAL A 118 0.35 25.43 -9.84
C VAL A 118 -0.10 24.04 -9.38
N VAL A 119 0.50 23.01 -9.95
CA VAL A 119 0.17 21.60 -9.67
C VAL A 119 1.42 20.86 -9.23
N LEU A 120 1.27 19.98 -8.24
CA LEU A 120 2.34 19.10 -7.76
C LEU A 120 2.51 17.92 -8.74
N LEU A 121 3.76 17.48 -8.93
CA LEU A 121 4.07 16.30 -9.73
C LEU A 121 4.27 15.07 -8.83
N SER A 122 3.79 13.92 -9.30
CA SER A 122 4.09 12.61 -8.76
C SER A 122 5.16 11.94 -9.59
N LEU A 123 6.23 11.55 -8.91
CA LEU A 123 7.24 10.67 -9.46
C LEU A 123 6.86 9.19 -9.28
N HIS A 124 5.70 8.86 -8.73
CA HIS A 124 5.36 7.48 -8.37
C HIS A 124 5.37 6.52 -9.58
N ALA A 125 6.32 5.58 -9.59
CA ALA A 125 6.52 4.61 -10.67
C ALA A 125 5.41 3.53 -10.75
N GLY A 126 4.76 3.22 -9.63
CA GLY A 126 3.76 2.16 -9.52
C GLY A 126 3.81 1.43 -8.20
N TYR A 127 3.17 0.28 -8.15
CA TYR A 127 3.02 -0.58 -6.98
C TYR A 127 3.69 -1.93 -7.20
N ILE A 128 4.31 -2.48 -6.15
CA ILE A 128 4.82 -3.85 -6.16
C ILE A 128 4.13 -4.62 -5.04
N PHE A 129 3.50 -5.73 -5.41
CA PHE A 129 2.90 -6.67 -4.46
C PHE A 129 3.74 -7.94 -4.42
N ILE A 130 4.18 -8.30 -3.22
CA ILE A 130 4.95 -9.52 -2.98
C ILE A 130 4.02 -10.50 -2.28
N GLN A 131 3.90 -11.70 -2.84
CA GLN A 131 3.14 -12.78 -2.24
C GLN A 131 4.02 -14.00 -2.07
N THR A 132 4.15 -14.45 -0.83
CA THR A 132 4.70 -15.74 -0.45
C THR A 132 3.58 -16.79 -0.47
N ASP A 133 3.91 -18.07 -0.73
CA ASP A 133 2.92 -19.16 -0.63
C ASP A 133 2.56 -19.49 0.82
N LYS A 134 3.50 -19.29 1.76
CA LYS A 134 3.34 -19.53 3.20
C LYS A 134 3.98 -18.39 4.01
N ALA A 135 3.58 -18.27 5.27
CA ALA A 135 4.23 -17.35 6.23
C ALA A 135 5.41 -18.01 6.97
N LEU A 136 5.48 -19.35 6.96
CA LEU A 136 6.47 -20.16 7.65
C LEU A 136 7.09 -21.17 6.67
N TYR A 137 8.42 -21.25 6.62
CA TYR A 137 9.15 -22.09 5.69
C TYR A 137 10.13 -23.04 6.37
N THR A 138 10.21 -24.26 5.84
CA THR A 138 11.42 -25.06 5.70
C THR A 138 12.04 -24.76 4.34
N PRO A 139 13.38 -24.81 4.18
CA PRO A 139 14.20 -23.87 3.39
C PRO A 139 13.88 -23.64 1.89
N ASN A 140 12.89 -24.32 1.31
CA ASN A 140 12.37 -24.04 -0.03
C ASN A 140 11.33 -22.92 0.02
N ILE A 141 11.61 -21.77 -0.61
CA ILE A 141 10.72 -20.61 -0.58
C ILE A 141 10.11 -20.39 -1.96
N HIS A 142 8.78 -20.29 -2.01
CA HIS A 142 8.06 -19.90 -3.23
C HIS A 142 7.43 -18.53 -3.05
N TYR A 143 7.75 -17.61 -3.96
CA TYR A 143 7.14 -16.29 -3.97
C TYR A 143 6.80 -15.86 -5.39
N ARG A 144 5.88 -14.91 -5.47
CA ARG A 144 5.52 -14.22 -6.70
C ARG A 144 5.44 -12.73 -6.47
N ILE A 145 5.81 -11.98 -7.50
CA ILE A 145 5.83 -10.52 -7.47
C ILE A 145 4.94 -10.01 -8.59
N PHE A 146 4.10 -9.03 -8.25
CA PHE A 146 3.24 -8.31 -9.18
C PHE A 146 3.69 -6.86 -9.22
N ALA A 147 4.28 -6.46 -10.34
CA ALA A 147 4.56 -5.05 -10.62
C ALA A 147 3.39 -4.46 -11.40
N MET A 148 2.78 -3.42 -10.85
CA MET A 148 1.64 -2.74 -11.44
C MET A 148 1.95 -1.28 -11.62
N THR A 149 1.49 -0.74 -12.73
CA THR A 149 1.50 0.68 -12.97
C THR A 149 0.52 1.41 -12.05
N PRO A 150 0.62 2.75 -11.90
CA PRO A 150 -0.33 3.53 -11.11
C PRO A 150 -1.80 3.48 -11.59
N ASP A 151 -2.03 2.96 -12.80
CA ASP A 151 -3.36 2.73 -13.39
C ASP A 151 -3.82 1.26 -13.23
N MET A 152 -3.15 0.51 -12.34
CA MET A 152 -3.40 -0.90 -12.05
C MET A 152 -3.26 -1.83 -13.26
N LYS A 153 -2.54 -1.41 -14.30
CA LYS A 153 -2.15 -2.27 -15.42
C LYS A 153 -0.83 -2.97 -15.10
N PRO A 154 -0.65 -4.24 -15.50
CA PRO A 154 0.65 -4.90 -15.40
C PRO A 154 1.75 -4.07 -16.07
N VAL A 155 2.94 -4.07 -15.49
CA VAL A 155 4.11 -3.49 -16.15
C VAL A 155 4.56 -4.45 -17.25
N GLU A 156 4.37 -4.08 -18.52
CA GLU A 156 4.67 -4.91 -19.70
C GLU A 156 6.02 -4.56 -20.35
N ARG A 157 6.63 -5.56 -21.00
CA ARG A 157 8.01 -5.51 -21.56
C ARG A 157 8.17 -4.57 -22.77
N ASN A 158 7.10 -4.23 -23.47
CA ASN A 158 7.19 -3.90 -24.90
C ASN A 158 7.03 -2.42 -25.27
N ASN A 159 6.84 -1.52 -24.31
CA ASN A 159 6.79 -0.09 -24.63
C ASN A 159 8.10 0.55 -24.22
N MET A 160 8.91 0.95 -25.21
CA MET A 160 10.18 1.68 -25.07
C MET A 160 10.07 2.99 -24.24
N THR A 161 8.86 3.34 -23.79
CA THR A 161 8.51 4.51 -22.98
C THR A 161 8.34 4.22 -21.48
N GLN A 162 8.29 2.96 -21.02
CA GLN A 162 8.24 2.64 -19.58
C GLN A 162 9.65 2.36 -19.02
N MET A 163 10.18 3.33 -18.28
CA MET A 163 11.51 3.27 -17.64
C MET A 163 11.66 2.20 -16.54
N ASP A 164 10.59 1.52 -16.15
CA ASP A 164 10.55 0.57 -15.02
C ASP A 164 10.07 -0.83 -15.43
N ALA A 165 10.49 -1.32 -16.61
CA ALA A 165 10.18 -2.67 -17.09
C ALA A 165 10.81 -3.82 -16.27
N SER A 166 11.34 -3.54 -15.08
CA SER A 166 11.98 -4.50 -14.18
C SER A 166 11.83 -4.08 -12.71
N VAL A 167 12.04 -5.05 -11.81
CA VAL A 167 11.97 -4.86 -10.35
C VAL A 167 13.21 -5.48 -9.74
N ALA A 168 14.02 -4.68 -9.04
CA ALA A 168 15.16 -5.17 -8.27
C ALA A 168 14.68 -5.81 -6.96
N ILE A 169 15.23 -6.98 -6.61
CA ILE A 169 14.87 -7.75 -5.42
C ILE A 169 16.09 -7.89 -4.50
N GLU A 170 15.86 -7.78 -3.20
CA GLU A 170 16.88 -7.96 -2.17
C GLU A 170 16.29 -8.83 -1.06
N PHE A 171 17.06 -9.82 -0.61
CA PHE A 171 16.73 -10.60 0.58
C PHE A 171 17.54 -10.08 1.75
N VAL A 172 16.84 -9.68 2.81
CA VAL A 172 17.43 -9.15 4.04
C VAL A 172 17.19 -10.14 5.17
N VAL A 173 18.28 -10.57 5.80
CA VAL A 173 18.31 -11.40 7.01
C VAL A 173 19.15 -10.67 8.06
N ILE A 174 18.85 -10.86 9.34
CA ILE A 174 19.38 -10.10 10.51
C ILE A 174 20.88 -9.74 10.41
N TYR A 175 21.71 -10.60 9.80
CA TYR A 175 23.16 -10.38 9.66
C TYR A 175 23.70 -10.46 8.22
N LEU A 176 22.84 -10.60 7.20
CA LEU A 176 23.29 -10.83 5.82
C LEU A 176 22.31 -10.26 4.80
N ILE A 177 22.84 -9.55 3.81
CA ILE A 177 22.07 -9.00 2.69
C ILE A 177 22.47 -9.77 1.43
N LEU A 178 21.50 -10.40 0.77
CA LEU A 178 21.69 -11.00 -0.55
C LEU A 178 21.02 -10.11 -1.59
N ASN A 179 21.85 -9.48 -2.42
CA ASN A 179 21.38 -8.69 -3.54
C ASN A 179 21.19 -9.62 -4.74
N ILE A 180 19.94 -9.88 -5.13
CA ILE A 180 19.63 -10.58 -6.37
C ILE A 180 18.93 -9.59 -7.30
N THR A 181 19.70 -8.97 -8.19
CA THR A 181 19.11 -8.13 -9.24
C THR A 181 18.45 -9.04 -10.28
N VAL A 182 17.15 -9.27 -10.13
CA VAL A 182 16.34 -9.95 -11.14
C VAL A 182 15.75 -8.91 -12.10
N VAL A 183 15.87 -9.14 -13.40
CA VAL A 183 15.25 -8.32 -14.46
C VAL A 183 14.20 -9.24 -15.12
N TYR A 184 12.90 -8.91 -15.17
CA TYR A 184 12.14 -8.33 -16.31
C TYR A 184 10.60 -8.38 -16.04
N GLY A 185 9.83 -7.61 -16.82
CA GLY A 185 8.42 -7.21 -16.61
C GLY A 185 7.32 -8.29 -16.66
N GLY A 186 6.29 -8.05 -15.86
CA GLY A 186 5.08 -8.86 -15.75
C GLY A 186 4.96 -9.67 -14.45
N LEU A 187 4.09 -10.67 -14.49
CA LEU A 187 3.74 -11.57 -13.38
C LEU A 187 4.88 -12.58 -13.19
N PHE A 188 5.67 -12.40 -12.13
CA PHE A 188 6.87 -13.21 -11.90
C PHE A 188 6.63 -14.24 -10.81
N LYS A 189 6.92 -15.52 -11.09
CA LYS A 189 6.87 -16.63 -10.13
C LYS A 189 8.28 -17.20 -10.00
N GLN A 190 8.82 -17.24 -8.78
CA GLN A 190 10.13 -17.84 -8.54
C GLN A 190 10.07 -18.79 -7.33
N ALA A 191 10.76 -19.91 -7.49
CA ALA A 191 11.13 -20.80 -6.42
C ALA A 191 12.60 -20.54 -6.09
N ILE A 192 12.91 -20.20 -4.85
CA ILE A 192 14.28 -20.25 -4.36
C ILE A 192 14.47 -21.61 -3.72
N HIS A 193 15.31 -22.42 -4.36
CA HIS A 193 15.80 -23.66 -3.79
C HIS A 193 17.03 -23.36 -2.93
N PRO A 194 17.27 -24.14 -1.86
CA PRO A 194 18.41 -23.96 -0.95
C PRO A 194 19.73 -24.06 -1.72
N ASP A 195 19.77 -24.89 -2.76
CA ASP A 195 20.91 -25.10 -3.65
C ASP A 195 21.27 -23.84 -4.46
N ALA A 196 20.34 -22.89 -4.61
CA ALA A 196 20.56 -21.62 -5.29
C ALA A 196 21.01 -20.50 -4.34
N LEU A 197 21.00 -20.73 -3.02
CA LEU A 197 21.43 -19.78 -2.01
C LEU A 197 22.84 -20.11 -1.50
N PRO A 198 23.65 -19.10 -1.11
CA PRO A 198 24.89 -19.37 -0.40
C PRO A 198 24.62 -20.19 0.86
N VAL A 199 25.51 -21.12 1.20
CA VAL A 199 25.34 -22.04 2.35
C VAL A 199 25.03 -21.30 3.66
N CYS A 200 25.58 -20.10 3.86
CA CYS A 200 25.31 -19.24 5.03
C CYS A 200 23.86 -18.73 5.15
N PHE A 201 23.10 -18.76 4.05
CA PHE A 201 21.67 -18.40 4.01
C PHE A 201 20.77 -19.62 4.21
N VAL A 202 21.22 -20.84 3.93
CA VAL A 202 20.42 -22.05 4.14
C VAL A 202 20.27 -22.38 5.63
N SER A 203 21.23 -21.97 6.45
CA SER A 203 21.25 -22.19 7.90
C SER A 203 20.66 -21.05 8.75
N SER A 204 20.26 -19.92 8.15
CA SER A 204 19.74 -18.78 8.91
C SER A 204 18.24 -18.91 9.19
N VAL A 205 17.93 -19.60 10.29
CA VAL A 205 16.59 -19.54 10.90
C VAL A 205 16.30 -18.12 11.41
N GLY A 206 15.05 -17.69 11.31
CA GLY A 206 14.59 -16.39 11.80
C GLY A 206 13.68 -15.66 10.83
N LEU A 207 13.56 -14.35 11.04
CA LEU A 207 12.75 -13.46 10.21
C LEU A 207 13.51 -13.06 8.95
N TRP A 208 12.90 -13.33 7.81
CA TRP A 208 13.38 -12.97 6.49
C TRP A 208 12.51 -11.90 5.87
N LYS A 209 13.13 -11.04 5.08
CA LYS A 209 12.44 -9.95 4.41
C LYS A 209 12.82 -9.90 2.93
N ILE A 210 11.81 -9.98 2.07
CA ILE A 210 11.95 -9.69 0.64
C ILE A 210 11.72 -8.20 0.46
N VAL A 211 12.65 -7.50 -0.17
CA VAL A 211 12.54 -6.09 -0.51
C VAL A 211 12.59 -5.96 -2.02
N ALA A 212 11.58 -5.32 -2.60
CA ALA A 212 11.46 -5.10 -4.03
C ALA A 212 11.40 -3.61 -4.35
N ARG A 213 12.05 -3.18 -5.43
CA ARG A 213 12.19 -1.77 -5.83
C ARG A 213 12.09 -1.59 -7.33
N PHE A 214 11.54 -0.45 -7.75
CA PHE A 214 11.65 -0.01 -9.14
C PHE A 214 13.05 0.61 -9.36
N PRO A 215 13.82 0.17 -10.38
CA PRO A 215 15.15 0.70 -10.63
C PRO A 215 15.19 2.21 -10.85
N SER A 216 14.12 2.80 -11.41
CA SER A 216 14.09 4.25 -11.63
C SER A 216 13.86 5.06 -10.34
N ILE A 217 13.39 4.41 -9.27
CA ILE A 217 13.16 5.01 -7.94
C ILE A 217 13.60 4.02 -6.86
N PRO A 218 14.92 3.79 -6.71
CA PRO A 218 15.44 2.83 -5.73
C PRO A 218 15.16 3.26 -4.27
N GLN A 219 14.76 4.50 -4.07
CA GLN A 219 14.40 5.06 -2.77
C GLN A 219 13.06 4.52 -2.25
N MET A 220 12.18 4.06 -3.15
CA MET A 220 10.87 3.53 -2.81
C MET A 220 10.91 2.01 -2.85
N SER A 221 10.69 1.38 -1.69
CA SER A 221 10.73 -0.06 -1.54
C SER A 221 9.40 -0.62 -1.05
N TYR A 222 9.13 -1.85 -1.48
CA TYR A 222 8.01 -2.68 -1.06
C TYR A 222 8.58 -3.92 -0.40
N SER A 223 7.97 -4.41 0.67
CA SER A 223 8.51 -5.57 1.37
C SER A 223 7.46 -6.52 1.89
N ALA A 224 7.81 -7.79 1.94
CA ALA A 224 7.08 -8.83 2.64
C ALA A 224 8.04 -9.57 3.58
N GLU A 225 7.52 -9.94 4.75
CA GLU A 225 8.27 -10.64 5.78
C GLU A 225 7.71 -12.04 5.94
N PHE A 226 8.60 -13.02 6.13
CA PHE A 226 8.26 -14.41 6.36
C PHE A 226 9.29 -15.02 7.31
N GLU A 227 8.92 -16.11 7.98
CA GLU A 227 9.79 -16.73 8.97
C GLU A 227 10.30 -18.07 8.47
N ILE A 228 11.62 -18.30 8.57
CA ILE A 228 12.22 -19.61 8.37
C ILE A 228 12.46 -20.21 9.75
N LYS A 229 11.84 -21.35 10.00
CA LYS A 229 12.08 -22.17 11.18
C LYS A 229 12.25 -23.61 10.74
N GLU A 230 12.95 -24.38 11.55
CA GLU A 230 12.88 -25.82 11.43
C GLU A 230 11.43 -26.27 11.63
N TYR A 231 10.81 -26.74 10.55
CA TYR A 231 9.41 -27.14 10.57
C TYR A 231 9.34 -28.60 10.98
N VAL A 232 8.75 -28.83 12.14
CA VAL A 232 8.21 -30.13 12.51
C VAL A 232 6.72 -30.07 12.22
N LEU A 233 6.22 -30.94 11.33
CA LEU A 233 4.79 -31.05 11.06
C LEU A 233 4.09 -31.42 12.37
N PRO A 234 3.28 -30.53 12.96
CA PRO A 234 2.55 -30.88 14.16
C PRO A 234 1.56 -31.99 13.80
N SER A 235 1.60 -33.10 14.54
CA SER A 235 0.71 -34.24 14.27
C SER A 235 -0.75 -33.93 14.63
N PHE A 236 -0.99 -32.87 15.39
CA PHE A 236 -2.29 -32.40 15.85
C PHE A 236 -2.34 -30.88 15.97
N ASP A 237 -3.54 -30.30 15.81
CA ASP A 237 -3.85 -28.89 16.02
C ASP A 237 -4.42 -28.67 17.44
N VAL A 238 -4.10 -27.53 18.06
CA VAL A 238 -4.56 -27.16 19.40
C VAL A 238 -5.28 -25.81 19.32
N LYS A 239 -6.57 -25.80 19.67
CA LYS A 239 -7.41 -24.61 19.71
C LYS A 239 -7.73 -24.22 21.14
N LEU A 240 -7.44 -22.97 21.49
CA LEU A 240 -7.86 -22.34 22.73
C LEU A 240 -9.17 -21.59 22.48
N ILE A 241 -10.28 -22.12 23.01
CA ILE A 241 -11.63 -21.60 22.83
C ILE A 241 -11.98 -20.77 24.05
N ARG A 242 -12.12 -19.46 23.88
CA ARG A 242 -12.57 -18.57 24.96
C ARG A 242 -14.09 -18.49 24.95
N ARG A 243 -14.72 -18.54 26.12
CA ARG A 243 -16.17 -18.34 26.25
C ARG A 243 -16.59 -16.91 25.94
N ASN A 244 -15.78 -15.96 26.41
CA ASN A 244 -15.99 -14.54 26.21
C ASN A 244 -14.80 -13.95 25.45
N SER A 245 -15.06 -12.99 24.56
CA SER A 245 -14.02 -12.29 23.80
C SER A 245 -13.22 -11.29 24.64
N PHE A 246 -13.76 -10.89 25.79
CA PHE A 246 -13.16 -9.98 26.77
C PHE A 246 -13.32 -10.52 28.20
N PHE A 247 -12.42 -10.09 29.08
CA PHE A 247 -12.45 -10.37 30.52
C PHE A 247 -12.68 -9.04 31.25
N PHE A 248 -13.77 -8.94 32.02
CA PHE A 248 -14.06 -7.72 32.78
C PHE A 248 -13.32 -7.69 34.11
N SER A 249 -13.04 -6.50 34.64
CA SER A 249 -12.32 -6.34 35.90
C SER A 249 -13.06 -6.87 37.13
N ASP A 250 -14.38 -7.00 37.04
CA ASP A 250 -15.28 -7.55 38.06
C ASP A 250 -15.54 -9.06 37.86
N SER A 251 -15.03 -9.65 36.77
CA SER A 251 -15.14 -11.09 36.52
C SER A 251 -14.25 -11.86 37.49
N LYS A 252 -14.85 -12.83 38.19
CA LYS A 252 -14.14 -13.68 39.15
C LYS A 252 -13.36 -14.82 38.50
N GLU A 253 -13.79 -15.23 37.31
CA GLU A 253 -13.29 -16.43 36.63
C GLU A 253 -13.11 -16.17 35.13
N LEU A 254 -12.04 -16.74 34.56
CA LEU A 254 -11.76 -16.75 33.13
C LEU A 254 -11.72 -18.21 32.65
N HIS A 255 -12.64 -18.57 31.77
CA HIS A 255 -12.68 -19.91 31.18
C HIS A 255 -12.05 -19.93 29.79
N VAL A 256 -11.15 -20.88 29.59
CA VAL A 256 -10.57 -21.23 28.30
C VAL A 256 -10.74 -22.73 28.14
N ASP A 257 -11.42 -23.16 27.08
CA ASP A 257 -11.55 -24.57 26.75
C ASP A 257 -10.41 -24.93 25.79
N VAL A 258 -9.74 -26.06 26.03
CA VAL A 258 -8.64 -26.55 25.18
C VAL A 258 -9.15 -27.71 24.35
N LYS A 259 -9.10 -27.59 23.02
CA LYS A 259 -9.43 -28.69 22.11
C LYS A 259 -8.20 -29.05 21.29
N ALA A 260 -7.79 -30.31 21.31
CA ALA A 260 -6.74 -30.80 20.43
C ALA A 260 -7.26 -31.92 19.54
N THR A 261 -6.93 -31.84 18.25
CA THR A 261 -7.41 -32.77 17.22
C THR A 261 -6.26 -33.11 16.30
N TYR A 262 -6.07 -34.40 16.01
CA TYR A 262 -5.11 -34.85 15.02
C TYR A 262 -5.44 -34.26 13.64
N MET A 263 -4.43 -34.14 12.80
CA MET A 263 -4.60 -33.61 11.44
C MET A 263 -5.58 -34.45 10.59
N PHE A 264 -5.81 -35.72 10.95
CA PHE A 264 -6.80 -36.62 10.33
C PHE A 264 -8.19 -36.59 10.99
N GLY A 265 -8.41 -35.72 11.99
CA GLY A 265 -9.73 -35.39 12.52
C GLY A 265 -10.13 -36.07 13.84
N GLU A 266 -9.33 -37.01 14.36
CA GLU A 266 -9.61 -37.65 15.66
C GLU A 266 -9.18 -36.78 16.84
N ASP A 267 -9.90 -36.90 17.96
CA ASP A 267 -9.57 -36.21 19.20
C ASP A 267 -8.27 -36.77 19.81
N VAL A 268 -7.41 -35.87 20.29
CA VAL A 268 -6.14 -36.25 20.92
C VAL A 268 -6.39 -36.61 22.37
N GLN A 269 -6.00 -37.81 22.79
CA GLN A 269 -5.96 -38.19 24.20
C GLN A 269 -4.62 -37.81 24.82
N GLY A 270 -4.63 -36.98 25.85
CA GLY A 270 -3.39 -36.54 26.48
C GLY A 270 -3.57 -35.62 27.67
N SER A 271 -2.53 -34.84 27.98
CA SER A 271 -2.60 -33.82 29.03
C SER A 271 -1.88 -32.57 28.56
N ALA A 272 -2.50 -31.42 28.80
CA ALA A 272 -1.95 -30.10 28.53
C ALA A 272 -1.55 -29.41 29.83
N TYR A 273 -0.56 -28.53 29.76
CA TYR A 273 -0.22 -27.59 30.83
C TYR A 273 -0.61 -26.19 30.34
N GLY A 274 -1.55 -25.56 31.03
CA GLY A 274 -1.98 -24.19 30.77
C GLY A 274 -1.50 -23.26 31.87
N ALA A 275 -1.09 -22.04 31.51
CA ALA A 275 -0.79 -20.98 32.47
C ALA A 275 -1.36 -19.66 31.94
N PHE A 276 -1.88 -18.84 32.84
CA PHE A 276 -2.34 -17.50 32.56
C PHE A 276 -1.23 -16.47 32.79
N GLY A 277 -1.36 -15.32 32.12
CA GLY A 277 -0.47 -14.19 32.26
C GLY A 277 -1.08 -12.95 31.65
N VAL A 278 -0.44 -11.80 31.88
CA VAL A 278 -0.82 -10.51 31.31
C VAL A 278 0.29 -10.00 30.39
N VAL A 279 -0.10 -9.38 29.29
CA VAL A 279 0.83 -8.63 28.43
C VAL A 279 0.68 -7.16 28.77
N LEU A 280 1.67 -6.59 29.45
CA LEU A 280 1.73 -5.17 29.80
C LEU A 280 2.84 -4.52 28.97
N GLN A 281 2.53 -3.49 28.18
CA GLN A 281 3.54 -2.76 27.38
C GLN A 281 4.45 -3.69 26.53
N ASN A 282 3.85 -4.68 25.86
CA ASN A 282 4.56 -5.69 25.07
C ASN A 282 5.50 -6.62 25.86
N GLN A 283 5.49 -6.56 27.20
CA GLN A 283 6.16 -7.51 28.08
C GLN A 283 5.15 -8.54 28.61
N LYS A 284 5.50 -9.82 28.51
CA LYS A 284 4.69 -10.92 29.01
C LYS A 284 5.03 -11.19 30.47
N LYS A 285 4.08 -10.97 31.38
CA LYS A 285 4.19 -11.33 32.80
C LYS A 285 3.31 -12.55 33.07
N SER A 286 3.95 -13.69 33.32
CA SER A 286 3.26 -14.93 33.68
C SER A 286 2.75 -14.89 35.12
N PHE A 287 1.67 -15.63 35.41
CA PHE A 287 1.20 -15.91 36.76
C PHE A 287 1.54 -17.36 37.11
N PRO A 288 2.67 -17.66 37.77
CA PRO A 288 3.11 -19.04 38.01
C PRO A 288 2.10 -19.87 38.81
N SER A 289 1.37 -19.24 39.73
CA SER A 289 0.30 -19.86 40.52
C SER A 289 -0.88 -20.35 39.68
N SER A 290 -0.96 -19.93 38.42
CA SER A 290 -2.02 -20.32 37.48
C SER A 290 -1.70 -21.54 36.62
N LEU A 291 -0.51 -22.13 36.80
CA LEU A 291 -0.11 -23.33 36.08
C LEU A 291 -1.02 -24.51 36.47
N GLN A 292 -1.77 -25.03 35.51
CA GLN A 292 -2.67 -26.15 35.70
C GLN A 292 -2.42 -27.23 34.65
N ARG A 293 -2.38 -28.50 35.10
CA ARG A 293 -2.43 -29.67 34.22
C ARG A 293 -3.89 -30.03 33.95
N VAL A 294 -4.27 -30.13 32.68
CA VAL A 294 -5.63 -30.46 32.25
C VAL A 294 -5.61 -31.67 31.33
N PRO A 295 -6.44 -32.70 31.56
CA PRO A 295 -6.59 -33.78 30.61
C PRO A 295 -7.21 -33.24 29.33
N VAL A 296 -6.62 -33.60 28.19
CA VAL A 296 -7.19 -33.31 26.87
C VAL A 296 -8.05 -34.51 26.54
N ASP A 297 -9.30 -34.45 26.99
CA ASP A 297 -10.38 -35.38 26.67
C ASP A 297 -11.66 -34.57 26.47
N ILE A 298 -12.59 -35.15 25.70
CA ILE A 298 -13.87 -34.59 25.24
C ILE A 298 -14.45 -33.59 26.26
N TYR A 299 -14.33 -32.28 25.94
CA TYR A 299 -14.85 -31.13 26.69
C TYR A 299 -14.46 -31.06 28.18
N LEU A 300 -13.34 -30.39 28.51
CA LEU A 300 -13.07 -29.98 29.89
C LEU A 300 -12.71 -28.49 30.04
N GLN A 301 -13.25 -27.90 31.11
CA GLN A 301 -13.17 -26.49 31.45
C GLN A 301 -11.89 -26.21 32.26
N LEU A 302 -11.07 -25.23 31.87
CA LEU A 302 -10.05 -24.67 32.76
C LEU A 302 -10.74 -23.76 33.80
N PHE A 303 -10.38 -23.93 35.07
CA PHE A 303 -10.89 -23.15 36.19
C PHE A 303 -9.76 -22.43 36.91
N PHE A 304 -9.95 -21.15 37.21
CA PHE A 304 -9.12 -20.42 38.15
C PHE A 304 -10.00 -19.61 39.10
N CYS A 305 -9.97 -19.95 40.38
CA CYS A 305 -10.62 -19.19 41.44
C CYS A 305 -9.59 -18.20 41.99
N LEU A 306 -9.81 -16.90 41.79
CA LEU A 306 -9.03 -15.84 42.43
C LEU A 306 -9.35 -15.83 43.94
N VAL A 307 -8.67 -16.68 44.72
CA VAL A 307 -8.69 -16.57 46.17
C VAL A 307 -7.82 -15.38 46.57
N CYS A 308 -8.49 -14.34 47.08
CA CYS A 308 -7.99 -13.24 47.91
C CYS A 308 -6.47 -13.02 47.91
N LEU A 309 -6.00 -12.12 47.06
CA LEU A 309 -4.76 -11.40 47.37
C LEU A 309 -5.07 -10.44 48.51
N HIS A 310 -4.50 -10.72 49.68
CA HIS A 310 -4.52 -9.87 50.85
C HIS A 310 -4.11 -8.45 50.48
N VAL A 311 -5.01 -7.50 50.72
CA VAL A 311 -4.68 -6.09 50.87
C VAL A 311 -3.89 -5.96 52.18
N CYS A 312 -2.56 -5.91 52.09
CA CYS A 312 -1.76 -5.24 53.10
C CYS A 312 -1.66 -3.77 52.70
N LEU A 313 -2.60 -2.99 53.23
CA LEU A 313 -2.46 -1.57 53.50
C LEU A 313 -1.59 -1.46 54.75
N GLU A 314 -0.34 -1.03 54.60
CA GLU A 314 0.40 -0.35 55.68
C GLU A 314 1.12 0.85 55.10
N HIS A 315 1.21 1.88 55.94
CA HIS A 315 1.42 3.31 55.70
C HIS A 315 2.53 3.73 54.73
#